data_AF-A0A238VZ86-F1
#
_entry.id   AF-A0A238VZ86-F1
#
_cell.length_a   1.000
_cell.length_b   1.000
_cell.length_c   1.000
_cell.angle_alpha   90.00
_cell.angle_beta   90.00
_cell.angle_gamma   90.00
#
_symmetry.space_group_name_H-M   'P 1'
#
loop_
_entity.id
_entity.type
_entity.pdbx_description
1 polymer ?
#
loop_
_entity_poly.entity_id
_entity_poly.type
_entity_poly.pdbx_seq_one_letter_code
_entity_poly.pdbx_strand_id
1 'polypeptide(L)'
;MAGGAIDAAPTSLLGFHDWKRQGRVGRVMASSTFIDRVAIASLTISFSGAATWKQQDGEMATTAMVWIILALFCLIYAVFIPSYLRRSFGKVVLVMLPLLAIVIALLFTIFEATAIIPVRSRPVVVSATMLALGWLAAALVKILVAEEEKHQSRRDALMALQSEIFAYVDKLDNQAIEETALRTQGQIRAGVWDARVGRLPYYPFSTRESEPIAFDNASQTIPSLNEQTVAAVLRFYAEYADMRTLIDDCNTEFFRSLSAERRVAVHKEMTKRRIGTLRWGLKALAEINRELGRDPNRIVRSGLNPKILAED
;
A
#
# COMPACT_ATOMS: atom_id res chain seq x y z
N MET A 1 63.20 23.58 -7.50
CA MET A 1 62.57 24.14 -8.71
C MET A 1 61.72 23.05 -9.34
N ALA A 2 60.50 23.40 -9.78
CA ALA A 2 59.39 22.54 -10.20
C ALA A 2 58.77 21.71 -9.04
N GLY A 3 57.51 21.91 -8.60
CA GLY A 3 56.37 22.58 -9.20
C GLY A 3 55.38 21.53 -9.73
N GLY A 4 54.36 21.21 -8.94
CA GLY A 4 53.29 20.28 -9.33
C GLY A 4 52.17 20.30 -8.29
N ALA A 5 51.19 21.15 -8.54
CA ALA A 5 50.05 21.44 -7.67
C ALA A 5 49.12 20.21 -7.50
N ILE A 6 48.72 19.95 -6.26
CA ILE A 6 47.62 19.04 -5.95
C ILE A 6 46.38 19.93 -5.77
N ASP A 7 45.51 19.90 -6.77
CA ASP A 7 44.21 20.56 -6.72
C ASP A 7 43.34 19.95 -5.63
N ALA A 8 42.95 20.80 -4.69
CA ALA A 8 41.94 20.53 -3.68
C ALA A 8 40.56 20.53 -4.34
N ALA A 9 39.86 19.40 -4.29
CA ALA A 9 38.45 19.34 -4.65
C ALA A 9 37.59 19.94 -3.53
N PRO A 10 36.60 20.79 -3.85
CA PRO A 10 35.81 21.50 -2.86
C PRO A 10 34.72 20.60 -2.25
N THR A 11 34.58 20.80 -0.95
CA THR A 11 33.46 20.40 -0.10
C THR A 11 32.19 21.11 -0.60
N SER A 12 31.24 20.37 -1.17
CA SER A 12 29.86 20.85 -1.36
C SER A 12 28.90 20.07 -0.45
N LEU A 13 28.85 20.56 0.79
CA LEU A 13 27.65 20.49 1.62
C LEU A 13 26.54 21.34 0.95
N LEU A 14 25.30 20.91 1.17
CA LEU A 14 24.02 21.60 0.88
C LEU A 14 23.44 21.43 -0.54
N GLY A 15 22.57 20.43 -0.66
CA GLY A 15 21.63 20.26 -1.77
C GLY A 15 20.31 19.61 -1.33
N PHE A 16 19.85 19.88 -0.11
CA PHE A 16 18.54 19.46 0.40
C PHE A 16 17.51 20.56 0.14
N HIS A 17 17.22 20.83 -1.13
CA HIS A 17 16.06 21.64 -1.54
C HIS A 17 15.81 21.37 -3.02
N ASP A 18 14.78 20.58 -3.32
CA ASP A 18 13.70 20.90 -4.27
C ASP A 18 12.98 19.65 -4.79
N TRP A 19 12.27 18.95 -3.89
CA TRP A 19 11.38 17.85 -4.27
C TRP A 19 9.90 18.19 -4.04
N LYS A 20 9.55 19.48 -4.11
CA LYS A 20 8.17 19.92 -4.11
C LYS A 20 7.70 20.18 -5.55
N ARG A 21 6.74 19.35 -5.95
CA ARG A 21 5.65 19.69 -6.88
C ARG A 21 6.07 20.03 -8.31
N GLN A 22 5.98 19.04 -9.19
CA GLN A 22 5.27 19.17 -10.48
C GLN A 22 5.32 17.83 -11.22
N GLY A 23 4.18 17.34 -11.71
CA GLY A 23 4.19 16.30 -12.75
C GLY A 23 3.28 15.09 -12.58
N ARG A 24 2.49 14.96 -11.50
CA ARG A 24 1.51 13.85 -11.43
C ARG A 24 0.22 14.08 -10.65
N VAL A 25 -0.20 15.34 -10.50
CA VAL A 25 -1.55 15.70 -10.00
C VAL A 25 -2.52 16.05 -11.15
N GLY A 26 -2.02 16.23 -12.37
CA GLY A 26 -2.83 16.70 -13.50
C GLY A 26 -3.79 15.70 -14.16
N ARG A 27 -3.73 14.40 -13.81
CA ARG A 27 -4.56 13.37 -14.48
C ARG A 27 -5.73 12.82 -13.65
N VAL A 28 -5.83 13.22 -12.37
CA VAL A 28 -6.94 12.80 -11.49
C VAL A 28 -8.05 13.85 -11.38
N MET A 29 -7.78 15.12 -11.69
CA MET A 29 -8.84 16.14 -11.71
C MET A 29 -9.77 16.04 -12.93
N ALA A 30 -9.32 15.47 -14.05
CA ALA A 30 -10.13 15.39 -15.27
C ALA A 30 -11.31 14.40 -15.21
N SER A 31 -11.28 13.39 -14.32
CA SER A 31 -12.40 12.42 -14.21
C SER A 31 -13.54 12.93 -13.33
N SER A 32 -13.26 13.82 -12.36
CA SER A 32 -14.29 14.43 -11.52
C SER A 32 -15.20 15.38 -12.32
N THR A 33 -14.62 16.13 -13.26
CA THR A 33 -15.37 17.06 -14.11
C THR A 33 -16.26 16.36 -15.13
N PHE A 34 -15.97 15.11 -15.50
CA PHE A 34 -16.80 14.36 -16.45
C PHE A 34 -18.11 13.87 -15.78
N ILE A 35 -18.02 13.33 -14.56
CA ILE A 35 -19.19 12.86 -13.82
C ILE A 35 -20.09 14.04 -13.41
N ASP A 36 -19.50 15.16 -12.96
CA ASP A 36 -20.27 16.37 -12.66
C ASP A 36 -20.97 16.92 -13.92
N ARG A 37 -20.32 16.87 -15.10
CA ARG A 37 -20.94 17.28 -16.37
C ARG A 37 -22.04 16.34 -16.83
N VAL A 38 -21.92 15.03 -16.62
CA VAL A 38 -22.98 14.05 -16.95
C VAL A 38 -24.17 14.20 -16.03
N ALA A 39 -23.95 14.43 -14.72
CA ALA A 39 -25.03 14.69 -13.76
C ALA A 39 -25.75 16.03 -14.04
N ILE A 40 -24.99 17.08 -14.40
CA ILE A 40 -25.58 18.36 -14.82
C ILE A 40 -26.32 18.21 -16.16
N ALA A 41 -25.78 17.46 -17.12
CA ALA A 41 -26.44 17.22 -18.40
C ALA A 41 -27.74 16.40 -18.24
N SER A 42 -27.77 15.37 -17.38
CA SER A 42 -28.99 14.61 -17.12
C SER A 42 -30.04 15.44 -16.37
N LEU A 43 -29.64 16.28 -15.41
CA LEU A 43 -30.52 17.28 -14.79
C LEU A 43 -31.10 18.26 -15.82
N THR A 44 -30.28 18.73 -16.75
CA THR A 44 -30.70 19.69 -17.78
C THR A 44 -31.67 19.05 -18.79
N ILE A 45 -31.46 17.79 -19.17
CA ILE A 45 -32.37 17.04 -20.05
C ILE A 45 -33.72 16.77 -19.36
N SER A 46 -33.71 16.40 -18.07
CA SER A 46 -34.94 16.19 -17.29
C SER A 46 -35.76 17.48 -17.11
N PHE A 47 -35.10 18.63 -16.95
CA PHE A 47 -35.79 19.93 -16.85
C PHE A 47 -36.30 20.45 -18.20
N SER A 48 -35.57 20.23 -19.29
CA SER A 48 -36.00 20.67 -20.64
C SER A 48 -37.22 19.90 -21.15
N GLY A 49 -37.33 18.60 -20.79
CA GLY A 49 -38.52 17.79 -21.04
C GLY A 49 -39.75 18.22 -20.23
N ALA A 50 -39.58 18.82 -19.04
CA ALA A 50 -40.70 19.32 -18.24
C ALA A 50 -41.24 20.67 -18.72
N ALA A 51 -40.42 21.49 -19.40
CA ALA A 51 -40.77 22.86 -19.77
C ALA A 51 -41.56 22.99 -21.09
N THR A 52 -41.61 21.95 -21.92
CA THR A 52 -42.20 22.03 -23.28
C THR A 52 -43.60 21.39 -23.40
N TRP A 53 -44.19 20.87 -22.33
CA TRP A 53 -45.33 19.96 -22.44
C TRP A 53 -46.61 20.51 -21.81
N LYS A 54 -47.46 21.03 -22.71
CA LYS A 54 -48.73 21.67 -22.42
C LYS A 54 -49.80 20.61 -22.16
N GLN A 55 -50.17 20.47 -20.89
CA GLN A 55 -51.50 20.13 -20.35
C GLN A 55 -52.41 19.26 -21.23
N GLN A 56 -52.23 17.94 -21.15
CA GLN A 56 -53.26 16.96 -21.57
C GLN A 56 -53.28 15.79 -20.57
N ASP A 57 -54.33 15.78 -19.76
CA ASP A 57 -54.82 14.73 -18.85
C ASP A 57 -53.86 14.21 -17.73
N GLY A 58 -54.43 13.90 -16.56
CA GLY A 58 -53.75 13.78 -15.25
C GLY A 58 -52.62 12.75 -15.09
N GLU A 59 -52.27 12.01 -16.14
CA GLU A 59 -51.11 11.11 -16.20
C GLU A 59 -49.77 11.86 -16.32
N MET A 60 -49.79 13.12 -16.76
CA MET A 60 -48.58 13.93 -16.96
C MET A 60 -47.96 14.44 -15.65
N ALA A 61 -48.75 14.58 -14.58
CA ALA A 61 -48.27 15.09 -13.30
C ALA A 61 -47.41 14.06 -12.54
N THR A 62 -47.73 12.77 -12.68
CA THR A 62 -47.04 11.69 -11.97
C THR A 62 -45.65 11.43 -12.57
N THR A 63 -45.53 11.45 -13.89
CA THR A 63 -44.25 11.26 -14.59
C THR A 63 -43.26 12.38 -14.29
N ALA A 64 -43.71 13.65 -14.35
CA ALA A 64 -42.88 14.81 -13.99
C ALA A 64 -42.42 14.74 -12.53
N MET A 65 -43.30 14.35 -11.60
CA MET A 65 -42.96 14.19 -10.18
C MET A 65 -41.90 13.10 -9.95
N VAL A 66 -41.98 11.97 -10.65
CA VAL A 66 -40.97 10.90 -10.59
C VAL A 66 -39.61 11.40 -11.06
N TRP A 67 -39.56 12.14 -12.18
CA TRP A 67 -38.31 12.70 -12.68
C TRP A 67 -37.70 13.73 -11.73
N ILE A 68 -38.53 14.58 -11.10
CA ILE A 68 -38.07 15.54 -10.09
C ILE A 68 -37.52 14.83 -8.85
N ILE A 69 -38.20 13.77 -8.37
CA ILE A 69 -37.71 12.98 -7.24
C ILE A 69 -36.39 12.28 -7.58
N LEU A 70 -36.27 11.73 -8.79
CA LEU A 70 -35.05 11.09 -9.27
C LEU A 70 -33.90 12.10 -9.39
N ALA A 71 -34.18 13.30 -9.93
CA ALA A 71 -33.24 14.39 -10.05
C ALA A 71 -32.77 14.90 -8.68
N LEU A 72 -33.70 15.09 -7.73
CA LEU A 72 -33.40 15.51 -6.37
C LEU A 72 -32.60 14.44 -5.62
N PHE A 73 -32.94 13.17 -5.80
CA PHE A 73 -32.19 12.04 -5.25
C PHE A 73 -30.75 12.04 -5.78
N CYS A 74 -30.56 12.17 -7.10
CA CYS A 74 -29.24 12.29 -7.72
C CYS A 74 -28.47 13.51 -7.19
N LEU A 75 -29.13 14.65 -6.99
CA LEU A 75 -28.51 15.88 -6.47
C LEU A 75 -28.06 15.73 -5.01
N ILE A 76 -28.95 15.27 -4.13
CA ILE A 76 -28.63 15.01 -2.71
C ILE A 76 -27.48 13.99 -2.63
N TYR A 77 -27.55 12.94 -3.44
CA TYR A 77 -26.51 11.92 -3.47
C TYR A 77 -25.17 12.46 -3.99
N ALA A 78 -25.16 13.37 -4.97
CA ALA A 78 -23.95 13.99 -5.49
C ALA A 78 -23.29 14.98 -4.50
N VAL A 79 -24.11 15.69 -3.72
CA VAL A 79 -23.67 16.73 -2.77
C VAL A 79 -23.21 16.12 -1.45
N PHE A 80 -23.93 15.13 -0.92
CA PHE A 80 -23.66 14.58 0.41
C PHE A 80 -22.66 13.41 0.42
N ILE A 81 -22.31 12.82 -0.73
CA ILE A 81 -21.36 11.71 -0.76
C ILE A 81 -19.91 12.17 -0.84
N PRO A 82 -19.04 11.68 0.07
CA PRO A 82 -17.63 12.00 0.07
C PRO A 82 -16.92 11.69 -1.25
N SER A 83 -15.93 12.51 -1.59
CA SER A 83 -15.13 12.41 -2.81
C SER A 83 -14.40 11.07 -3.00
N TYR A 84 -14.09 10.34 -1.92
CA TYR A 84 -13.47 9.01 -2.01
C TYR A 84 -14.43 7.93 -2.54
N LEU A 85 -15.73 8.03 -2.19
CA LEU A 85 -16.78 7.12 -2.69
C LEU A 85 -17.13 7.36 -4.16
N ARG A 86 -16.81 8.53 -4.74
CA ARG A 86 -17.06 8.83 -6.17
C ARG A 86 -16.30 7.94 -7.15
N ARG A 87 -15.17 7.32 -6.75
CA ARG A 87 -14.47 6.34 -7.61
C ARG A 87 -15.17 4.98 -7.63
N SER A 88 -15.71 4.57 -6.48
CA SER A 88 -16.52 3.35 -6.35
C SER A 88 -17.97 3.57 -6.81
N PHE A 89 -18.40 4.82 -6.94
CA PHE A 89 -19.73 5.24 -7.38
C PHE A 89 -20.11 4.70 -8.75
N GLY A 90 -19.19 4.61 -9.71
CA GLY A 90 -19.49 4.00 -11.01
C GLY A 90 -19.98 2.56 -10.85
N LYS A 91 -19.39 1.79 -9.92
CA LYS A 91 -19.81 0.42 -9.61
C LYS A 91 -21.12 0.39 -8.81
N VAL A 92 -21.27 1.27 -7.82
CA VAL A 92 -22.50 1.37 -7.01
C VAL A 92 -23.70 1.73 -7.88
N VAL A 93 -23.59 2.77 -8.72
CA VAL A 93 -24.66 3.18 -9.62
C VAL A 93 -24.97 2.10 -10.64
N LEU A 94 -23.95 1.46 -11.22
CA LEU A 94 -24.16 0.35 -12.15
C LEU A 94 -24.97 -0.80 -11.51
N VAL A 95 -24.76 -1.06 -10.22
CA VAL A 95 -25.50 -2.11 -9.47
C VAL A 95 -26.85 -1.61 -8.96
N MET A 96 -26.95 -0.37 -8.50
CA MET A 96 -28.16 0.21 -7.90
C MET A 96 -29.18 0.67 -8.94
N LEU A 97 -28.74 1.13 -10.12
CA LEU A 97 -29.63 1.63 -11.17
C LEU A 97 -30.57 0.56 -11.73
N PRO A 98 -30.14 -0.68 -12.06
CA PRO A 98 -31.07 -1.73 -12.45
C PRO A 98 -32.00 -2.13 -11.30
N LEU A 99 -31.51 -2.13 -10.05
CA LEU A 99 -32.35 -2.42 -8.89
C LEU A 99 -33.43 -1.34 -8.70
N LEU A 100 -33.06 -0.07 -8.81
CA LEU A 100 -33.98 1.06 -8.77
C LEU A 100 -34.98 1.01 -9.93
N ALA A 101 -34.53 0.66 -11.14
CA ALA A 101 -35.40 0.49 -12.29
C ALA A 101 -36.42 -0.64 -12.10
N ILE A 102 -35.99 -1.78 -11.54
CA ILE A 102 -36.89 -2.90 -11.18
C ILE A 102 -37.93 -2.45 -10.16
N VAL A 103 -37.53 -1.66 -9.16
CA VAL A 103 -38.45 -1.13 -8.14
C VAL A 103 -39.44 -0.16 -8.73
N ILE A 104 -38.97 0.78 -9.55
CA ILE A 104 -39.84 1.74 -10.21
C ILE A 104 -40.84 0.98 -11.10
N ALA A 105 -40.37 -0.01 -11.88
CA ALA A 105 -41.24 -0.88 -12.68
C ALA A 105 -42.24 -1.68 -11.83
N LEU A 106 -41.82 -2.18 -10.66
CA LEU A 106 -42.69 -2.88 -9.72
C LEU A 106 -43.77 -1.96 -9.13
N LEU A 107 -43.38 -0.73 -8.75
CA LEU A 107 -44.32 0.27 -8.26
C LEU A 107 -45.32 0.69 -9.35
N PHE A 108 -44.86 0.84 -10.59
CA PHE A 108 -45.72 1.11 -11.74
C PHE A 108 -46.70 -0.04 -12.01
N THR A 109 -46.25 -1.30 -11.99
CA THR A 109 -47.13 -2.46 -12.19
C THR A 109 -48.14 -2.63 -11.05
N ILE A 110 -47.77 -2.34 -9.80
CA ILE A 110 -48.69 -2.31 -8.65
C ILE A 110 -49.73 -1.20 -8.81
N PHE A 111 -49.32 -0.03 -9.33
CA PHE A 111 -50.23 1.07 -9.61
C PHE A 111 -51.18 0.77 -10.76
N GLU A 112 -50.72 0.16 -11.86
CA GLU A 112 -51.60 -0.24 -12.97
C GLU A 112 -52.55 -1.38 -12.58
N ALA A 113 -52.13 -2.28 -11.69
CA ALA A 113 -52.96 -3.36 -11.13
C ALA A 113 -54.07 -2.87 -10.17
N THR A 114 -54.52 -1.61 -10.35
CA THR A 114 -55.60 -0.93 -9.61
C THR A 114 -56.88 -1.74 -9.43
N ALA A 115 -57.16 -2.72 -10.30
CA ALA A 115 -58.35 -3.57 -10.23
C ALA A 115 -58.29 -4.65 -9.14
N ILE A 116 -57.11 -5.02 -8.62
CA ILE A 116 -56.94 -6.22 -7.77
C ILE A 116 -56.59 -5.84 -6.32
N ILE A 117 -55.87 -4.72 -6.10
CA ILE A 117 -55.39 -4.32 -4.77
C ILE A 117 -56.28 -3.22 -4.18
N PRO A 118 -56.93 -3.44 -3.02
CA PRO A 118 -57.79 -2.43 -2.39
C PRO A 118 -56.99 -1.17 -2.04
N VAL A 119 -57.60 0.00 -2.28
CA VAL A 119 -56.96 1.32 -2.12
C VAL A 119 -56.29 1.49 -0.75
N ARG A 120 -56.85 0.88 0.29
CA ARG A 120 -56.36 0.97 1.68
C ARG A 120 -55.02 0.24 1.92
N SER A 121 -54.66 -0.79 1.16
CA SER A 121 -53.42 -1.56 1.37
C SER A 121 -52.22 -1.04 0.56
N ARG A 122 -52.45 -0.21 -0.46
CA ARG A 122 -51.41 0.41 -1.30
C ARG A 122 -50.29 1.12 -0.51
N PRO A 123 -50.58 2.00 0.48
CA PRO A 123 -49.50 2.68 1.22
C PRO A 123 -48.61 1.70 1.99
N VAL A 124 -49.18 0.61 2.51
CA VAL A 124 -48.42 -0.42 3.25
C VAL A 124 -47.42 -1.12 2.32
N VAL A 125 -47.85 -1.48 1.11
CA VAL A 125 -46.99 -2.14 0.11
C VAL A 125 -45.86 -1.21 -0.33
N VAL A 126 -46.16 0.07 -0.60
CA VAL A 126 -45.14 1.06 -0.97
C VAL A 126 -44.13 1.26 0.16
N SER A 127 -44.60 1.45 1.40
CA SER A 127 -43.71 1.64 2.55
C SER A 127 -42.85 0.41 2.82
N ALA A 128 -43.40 -0.80 2.75
CA ALA A 128 -42.65 -2.05 2.92
C ALA A 128 -41.57 -2.21 1.83
N THR A 129 -41.88 -1.84 0.59
CA THR A 129 -40.95 -1.90 -0.53
C THR A 129 -39.82 -0.89 -0.36
N MET A 130 -40.14 0.37 -0.04
CA MET A 130 -39.15 1.41 0.24
C MET A 130 -38.24 1.01 1.41
N LEU A 131 -38.79 0.42 2.47
CA LEU A 131 -38.02 -0.05 3.61
C LEU A 131 -37.07 -1.18 3.21
N ALA A 132 -37.55 -2.20 2.51
CA ALA A 132 -36.73 -3.33 2.04
C ALA A 132 -35.55 -2.86 1.17
N LEU A 133 -35.79 -1.86 0.32
CA LEU A 133 -34.76 -1.28 -0.53
C LEU A 133 -33.77 -0.41 0.22
N GLY A 134 -34.23 0.38 1.19
CA GLY A 134 -33.35 1.12 2.08
C GLY A 134 -32.38 0.18 2.80
N TRP A 135 -32.88 -0.96 3.27
CA TRP A 135 -32.06 -2.01 3.88
C TRP A 135 -31.07 -2.65 2.92
N LEU A 136 -31.51 -3.00 1.70
CA LEU A 136 -30.64 -3.58 0.68
C LEU A 136 -29.54 -2.58 0.26
N ALA A 137 -29.89 -1.31 0.09
CA ALA A 137 -28.94 -0.26 -0.24
C ALA A 137 -27.89 -0.08 0.85
N ALA A 138 -28.32 -0.02 2.12
CA ALA A 138 -27.42 0.07 3.26
C ALA A 138 -26.50 -1.16 3.38
N ALA A 139 -27.01 -2.36 3.11
CA ALA A 139 -26.21 -3.59 3.13
C ALA A 139 -25.11 -3.57 2.05
N LEU A 140 -25.44 -3.16 0.82
CA LEU A 140 -24.47 -3.05 -0.27
C LEU A 140 -23.40 -2.00 0.01
N VAL A 141 -23.78 -0.84 0.56
CA VAL A 141 -22.81 0.19 0.98
C VAL A 141 -21.87 -0.35 2.05
N LYS A 142 -22.38 -1.09 3.04
CA LYS A 142 -21.54 -1.71 4.08
C LYS A 142 -20.52 -2.69 3.50
N ILE A 143 -20.92 -3.52 2.53
CA ILE A 143 -20.01 -4.46 1.86
C ILE A 143 -18.88 -3.70 1.16
N LEU A 144 -19.22 -2.65 0.41
CA LEU A 144 -18.24 -1.86 -0.33
C LEU A 144 -17.28 -1.08 0.56
N VAL A 145 -17.78 -0.52 1.67
CA VAL A 145 -16.93 0.16 2.65
C VAL A 145 -15.99 -0.84 3.32
N ALA A 146 -16.48 -2.03 3.67
CA ALA A 146 -15.64 -3.08 4.27
C ALA A 146 -14.57 -3.60 3.30
N GLU A 147 -14.87 -3.71 2.01
CA GLU A 147 -13.86 -4.06 0.99
C GLU A 147 -12.79 -2.97 0.85
N GLU A 148 -13.20 -1.71 0.79
CA GLU A 148 -12.27 -0.58 0.70
C GLU A 148 -11.38 -0.47 1.96
N GLU A 149 -11.95 -0.65 3.14
CA GLU A 149 -11.21 -0.65 4.41
C GLU A 149 -10.18 -1.79 4.46
N LYS A 150 -10.56 -2.99 3.97
CA LYS A 150 -9.61 -4.11 3.80
C LYS A 150 -8.50 -3.77 2.83
N HIS A 151 -8.81 -3.14 1.70
CA HIS A 151 -7.81 -2.72 0.72
C HIS A 151 -6.86 -1.63 1.28
N GLN A 152 -7.38 -0.67 2.04
CA GLN A 152 -6.59 0.38 2.69
C GLN A 152 -5.69 -0.22 3.77
N SER A 153 -6.25 -1.03 4.68
CA SER A 153 -5.48 -1.73 5.72
C SER A 153 -4.36 -2.60 5.13
N ARG A 154 -4.66 -3.37 4.07
CA ARG A 154 -3.65 -4.16 3.34
C ARG A 154 -2.52 -3.27 2.78
N ARG A 155 -2.88 -2.14 2.16
CA ARG A 155 -1.91 -1.21 1.58
C ARG A 155 -1.03 -0.57 2.65
N ASP A 156 -1.62 -0.18 3.78
CA ASP A 156 -0.90 0.43 4.90
C ASP A 156 0.07 -0.58 5.54
N ALA A 157 -0.36 -1.83 5.71
CA ALA A 157 0.50 -2.92 6.16
C ALA A 157 1.70 -3.14 5.21
N LEU A 158 1.45 -3.18 3.89
CA LEU A 158 2.52 -3.29 2.88
C LEU A 158 3.48 -2.10 2.92
N MET A 159 2.99 -0.87 3.12
CA MET A 159 3.86 0.30 3.23
C MET A 159 4.68 0.29 4.52
N ALA A 160 4.10 -0.12 5.65
CA ALA A 160 4.79 -0.27 6.91
C ALA A 160 5.92 -1.31 6.79
N LEU A 161 5.61 -2.51 6.30
CA LEU A 161 6.58 -3.57 6.02
C LEU A 161 7.68 -3.10 5.06
N GLN A 162 7.30 -2.44 3.96
CA GLN A 162 8.26 -1.89 3.02
C GLN A 162 9.23 -0.92 3.69
N SER A 163 8.74 0.00 4.52
CA SER A 163 9.59 1.00 5.17
C SER A 163 10.58 0.38 6.15
N GLU A 164 10.15 -0.63 6.92
CA GLU A 164 11.01 -1.35 7.87
C GLU A 164 12.06 -2.20 7.15
N ILE A 165 11.64 -3.02 6.17
CA ILE A 165 12.57 -3.83 5.37
C ILE A 165 13.56 -2.93 4.63
N PHE A 166 13.10 -1.80 4.08
CA PHE A 166 13.97 -0.85 3.40
C PHE A 166 15.03 -0.27 4.33
N ALA A 167 14.68 0.09 5.57
CA ALA A 167 15.66 0.59 6.54
C ALA A 167 16.78 -0.45 6.82
N TYR A 168 16.42 -1.74 6.93
CA TYR A 168 17.40 -2.80 7.12
C TYR A 168 18.24 -3.08 5.87
N VAL A 169 17.59 -3.11 4.70
CA VAL A 169 18.26 -3.28 3.41
C VAL A 169 19.23 -2.13 3.16
N ASP A 170 18.83 -0.89 3.38
CA ASP A 170 19.68 0.29 3.23
C ASP A 170 20.89 0.23 4.17
N LYS A 171 20.69 -0.14 5.43
CA LYS A 171 21.78 -0.33 6.40
C LYS A 171 22.79 -1.39 5.95
N LEU A 172 22.31 -2.53 5.42
CA LEU A 172 23.17 -3.61 4.93
C LEU A 172 23.85 -3.28 3.60
N ASP A 173 23.12 -2.66 2.67
CA ASP A 173 23.61 -2.34 1.33
C ASP A 173 24.62 -1.19 1.36
N ASN A 174 24.52 -0.26 2.32
CA ASN A 174 25.49 0.83 2.52
C ASN A 174 26.84 0.36 3.09
N GLN A 175 27.09 -0.96 3.19
CA GLN A 175 28.36 -1.54 3.58
C GLN A 175 28.83 -2.53 2.50
N ALA A 176 30.10 -2.47 2.10
CA ALA A 176 30.69 -3.48 1.22
C ALA A 176 30.91 -4.79 2.00
N ILE A 177 29.91 -5.68 2.01
CA ILE A 177 29.84 -6.83 2.92
C ILE A 177 31.04 -7.76 2.74
N GLU A 178 31.34 -8.16 1.50
CA GLU A 178 32.44 -9.08 1.19
C GLU A 178 33.80 -8.48 1.55
N GLU A 179 34.05 -7.23 1.17
CA GLU A 179 35.33 -6.56 1.42
C GLU A 179 35.59 -6.37 2.91
N THR A 180 34.57 -5.87 3.62
CA THR A 180 34.62 -5.68 5.08
C THR A 180 34.87 -7.02 5.77
N ALA A 181 34.20 -8.08 5.32
CA ALA A 181 34.39 -9.41 5.87
C ALA A 181 35.81 -9.95 5.66
N LEU A 182 36.39 -9.80 4.47
CA LEU A 182 37.76 -10.22 4.18
C LEU A 182 38.77 -9.49 5.06
N ARG A 183 38.59 -8.18 5.24
CA ARG A 183 39.43 -7.34 6.10
C ARG A 183 39.34 -7.79 7.56
N THR A 184 38.13 -7.97 8.08
CA THR A 184 37.90 -8.41 9.46
C THR A 184 38.46 -9.81 9.70
N GLN A 185 38.29 -10.74 8.76
CA GLN A 185 38.88 -12.09 8.85
C GLN A 185 40.42 -12.05 8.84
N GLY A 186 41.01 -11.18 8.02
CA GLY A 186 42.45 -10.92 8.03
C GLY A 186 42.93 -10.43 9.40
N GLN A 187 42.22 -9.47 9.99
CA GLN A 187 42.52 -8.95 11.34
C GLN A 187 42.33 -10.00 12.43
N ILE A 188 41.32 -10.88 12.36
CA ILE A 188 41.13 -11.95 13.34
C ILE A 188 42.33 -12.91 13.34
N ARG A 189 42.82 -13.28 12.14
CA ARG A 189 44.00 -14.15 11.98
C ARG A 189 45.28 -13.45 12.40
N ALA A 190 45.41 -12.19 11.98
CA ALA A 190 46.62 -11.43 12.19
C ALA A 190 46.71 -10.78 13.57
N GLY A 191 45.64 -10.77 14.37
CA GLY A 191 45.58 -9.94 15.56
C GLY A 191 45.67 -8.44 15.25
N VAL A 192 45.68 -7.63 16.30
CA VAL A 192 45.94 -6.18 16.23
C VAL A 192 47.25 -5.89 16.93
N TRP A 193 48.06 -5.03 16.32
CA TRP A 193 49.31 -4.58 16.93
C TRP A 193 49.05 -3.44 17.92
N ASP A 194 49.47 -3.64 19.15
CA ASP A 194 49.53 -2.63 20.20
C ASP A 194 51.01 -2.33 20.48
N ALA A 195 51.39 -1.05 20.44
CA ALA A 195 52.77 -0.62 20.65
C ALA A 195 53.34 -1.00 22.03
N ARG A 196 52.48 -1.24 23.04
CA ARG A 196 52.90 -1.56 24.42
C ARG A 196 52.93 -3.05 24.70
N VAL A 197 51.98 -3.80 24.15
CA VAL A 197 51.75 -5.22 24.48
C VAL A 197 52.14 -6.15 23.32
N GLY A 198 52.48 -5.59 22.17
CA GLY A 198 52.76 -6.34 20.95
C GLY A 198 51.47 -6.82 20.29
N ARG A 199 51.43 -8.09 19.88
CA ARG A 199 50.33 -8.63 19.07
C ARG A 199 49.19 -9.14 19.96
N LEU A 200 48.07 -8.43 19.98
CA LEU A 200 46.87 -8.80 20.73
C LEU A 200 45.86 -9.54 19.84
N PRO A 201 45.10 -10.50 20.39
CA PRO A 201 43.97 -11.10 19.69
C PRO A 201 42.94 -10.03 19.31
N TYR A 202 42.46 -10.09 18.06
CA TYR A 202 41.40 -9.20 17.60
C TYR A 202 40.02 -9.84 17.80
N TYR A 203 39.10 -9.05 18.36
CA TYR A 203 37.71 -9.40 18.58
C TYR A 203 36.84 -8.35 17.88
N PRO A 204 36.27 -8.66 16.70
CA PRO A 204 35.43 -7.70 16.01
C PRO A 204 34.18 -7.41 16.83
N PHE A 205 33.87 -6.14 16.99
CA PHE A 205 32.62 -5.71 17.61
C PHE A 205 31.53 -5.60 16.54
N SER A 206 30.40 -6.25 16.77
CA SER A 206 29.20 -6.12 15.95
C SER A 206 28.12 -5.44 16.77
N THR A 207 27.61 -4.30 16.26
CA THR A 207 26.48 -3.61 16.88
C THR A 207 25.26 -4.52 16.91
N ARG A 208 24.52 -4.52 18.02
CA ARG A 208 23.22 -5.19 18.09
C ARG A 208 22.25 -4.57 17.08
N GLU A 209 21.43 -5.44 16.52
CA GLU A 209 20.39 -5.10 15.57
C GLU A 209 19.05 -4.89 16.30
N SER A 210 18.24 -3.93 15.84
CA SER A 210 16.94 -3.62 16.45
C SER A 210 15.92 -4.74 16.21
N GLU A 211 14.92 -4.83 17.08
CA GLU A 211 13.81 -5.77 16.87
C GLU A 211 12.90 -5.27 15.74
N PRO A 212 12.32 -6.16 14.93
CA PRO A 212 11.35 -5.78 13.91
C PRO A 212 10.01 -5.40 14.56
N ILE A 213 9.64 -4.13 14.50
CA ILE A 213 8.43 -3.59 15.16
C ILE A 213 7.24 -3.65 14.19
N ALA A 214 7.46 -3.34 12.90
CA ALA A 214 6.38 -3.30 11.93
C ALA A 214 5.91 -4.71 11.58
N PHE A 215 6.80 -5.69 11.52
CA PHE A 215 6.44 -7.09 11.31
C PHE A 215 5.49 -7.65 12.38
N ASP A 216 5.81 -7.45 13.66
CA ASP A 216 4.99 -7.96 14.77
C ASP A 216 3.57 -7.37 14.73
N ASN A 217 3.45 -6.08 14.42
CA ASN A 217 2.17 -5.41 14.27
C ASN A 217 1.43 -5.82 12.97
N ALA A 218 2.15 -6.01 11.88
CA ALA A 218 1.58 -6.39 10.59
C ALA A 218 1.15 -7.86 10.56
N SER A 219 1.68 -8.71 11.44
CA SER A 219 1.43 -10.16 11.49
C SER A 219 -0.06 -10.54 11.47
N GLN A 220 -0.91 -9.71 12.08
CA GLN A 220 -2.37 -9.90 12.10
C GLN A 220 -3.04 -9.65 10.74
N THR A 221 -2.40 -8.87 9.86
CA THR A 221 -2.92 -8.47 8.53
C THR A 221 -2.26 -9.28 7.38
N ILE A 222 -1.17 -10.00 7.67
CA ILE A 222 -0.43 -10.87 6.73
C ILE A 222 -1.32 -11.86 5.95
N PRO A 223 -2.37 -12.49 6.53
CA PRO A 223 -3.19 -13.47 5.80
C PRO A 223 -3.90 -12.92 4.56
N SER A 224 -3.98 -11.59 4.41
CA SER A 224 -4.60 -10.94 3.25
C SER A 224 -3.65 -10.67 2.07
N LEU A 225 -2.35 -10.94 2.25
CA LEU A 225 -1.31 -10.69 1.25
C LEU A 225 -1.17 -11.85 0.25
N ASN A 226 -0.50 -11.60 -0.87
CA ASN A 226 -0.17 -12.68 -1.82
C ASN A 226 0.81 -13.67 -1.15
N GLU A 227 0.59 -14.97 -1.34
CA GLU A 227 1.47 -16.04 -0.84
C GLU A 227 2.95 -15.80 -1.17
N GLN A 228 3.26 -15.32 -2.38
CA GLN A 228 4.64 -15.02 -2.79
C GLN A 228 5.26 -13.89 -1.94
N THR A 229 4.49 -12.83 -1.69
CA THR A 229 4.89 -11.72 -0.84
C THR A 229 5.10 -12.18 0.59
N VAL A 230 4.18 -12.97 1.13
CA VAL A 230 4.28 -13.54 2.49
C VAL A 230 5.53 -14.41 2.60
N ALA A 231 5.76 -15.31 1.65
CA ALA A 231 6.93 -16.19 1.66
C ALA A 231 8.24 -15.40 1.61
N ALA A 232 8.33 -14.36 0.79
CA ALA A 232 9.53 -13.51 0.71
C ALA A 232 9.77 -12.72 2.01
N VAL A 233 8.72 -12.11 2.57
CA VAL A 233 8.79 -11.35 3.83
C VAL A 233 9.15 -12.26 5.00
N LEU A 234 8.53 -13.43 5.12
CA LEU A 234 8.83 -14.38 6.20
C LEU A 234 10.28 -14.91 6.09
N ARG A 235 10.75 -15.22 4.89
CA ARG A 235 12.15 -15.65 4.68
C ARG A 235 13.14 -14.56 5.03
N PHE A 236 12.85 -13.30 4.70
CA PHE A 236 13.66 -12.17 5.12
C PHE A 236 13.77 -12.07 6.65
N TYR A 237 12.65 -12.10 7.37
CA TYR A 237 12.67 -11.99 8.83
C TYR A 237 13.29 -13.20 9.51
N ALA A 238 13.13 -14.40 8.96
CA ALA A 238 13.83 -15.59 9.45
C ALA A 238 15.35 -15.46 9.34
N GLU A 239 15.87 -15.03 8.18
CA GLU A 239 17.31 -14.81 7.98
C GLU A 239 17.84 -13.66 8.84
N TYR A 240 17.04 -12.59 9.01
CA TYR A 240 17.38 -11.48 9.88
C TYR A 240 17.46 -11.90 11.36
N ALA A 241 16.52 -12.72 11.83
CA ALA A 241 16.51 -13.24 13.21
C ALA A 241 17.71 -14.18 13.46
N ASP A 242 18.03 -15.07 12.51
CA ASP A 242 19.22 -15.93 12.55
C ASP A 242 20.50 -15.08 12.62
N MET A 243 20.59 -14.05 11.77
CA MET A 243 21.73 -13.13 11.75
C MET A 243 21.89 -12.38 13.07
N ARG A 244 20.80 -11.90 13.66
CA ARG A 244 20.81 -11.19 14.95
C ARG A 244 21.30 -12.09 16.08
N THR A 245 20.78 -13.31 16.15
CA THR A 245 21.19 -14.31 17.15
C THR A 245 22.70 -14.58 17.03
N LEU A 246 23.20 -14.74 15.82
CA LEU A 246 24.63 -14.96 15.57
C LEU A 246 25.49 -13.75 15.97
N ILE A 247 24.99 -12.51 15.77
CA ILE A 247 25.67 -11.29 16.21
C ILE A 247 25.75 -11.25 17.75
N ASP A 248 24.67 -11.61 18.45
CA ASP A 248 24.67 -11.68 19.91
C ASP A 248 25.62 -12.74 20.44
N ASP A 249 25.66 -13.92 19.81
CA ASP A 249 26.62 -14.98 20.15
C ASP A 249 28.07 -14.51 19.98
N CYS A 250 28.36 -13.73 18.93
CA CYS A 250 29.69 -13.15 18.69
C CYS A 250 30.10 -12.13 19.76
N ASN A 251 29.14 -11.52 20.46
CA ASN A 251 29.41 -10.54 21.50
C ASN A 251 29.68 -11.16 22.88
N THR A 252 29.51 -12.48 23.04
CA THR A 252 29.72 -13.21 24.29
C THR A 252 31.20 -13.43 24.65
N GLU A 253 31.49 -13.67 25.94
CA GLU A 253 32.82 -14.09 26.39
C GLU A 253 33.24 -15.44 25.82
N PHE A 254 32.27 -16.35 25.62
CA PHE A 254 32.52 -17.65 25.00
C PHE A 254 33.12 -17.49 23.60
N PHE A 255 32.57 -16.61 22.76
CA PHE A 255 33.14 -16.33 21.44
C PHE A 255 34.59 -15.83 21.52
N ARG A 256 34.92 -14.99 22.51
CA ARG A 256 36.28 -14.47 22.72
C ARG A 256 37.27 -15.58 23.13
N SER A 257 36.79 -16.62 23.80
CA SER A 257 37.60 -17.79 24.18
C SER A 257 37.93 -18.73 23.02
N LEU A 258 37.19 -18.66 21.91
CA LEU A 258 37.42 -19.51 20.73
C LEU A 258 38.78 -19.22 20.08
N SER A 259 39.37 -20.21 19.41
CA SER A 259 40.59 -19.98 18.61
C SER A 259 40.33 -19.03 17.43
N ALA A 260 41.38 -18.38 16.91
CA ALA A 260 41.26 -17.45 15.79
C ALA A 260 40.61 -18.10 14.55
N GLU A 261 40.95 -19.35 14.24
CA GLU A 261 40.36 -20.10 13.13
C GLU A 261 38.86 -20.32 13.29
N ARG A 262 38.41 -20.70 14.50
CA ARG A 262 36.98 -20.86 14.80
C ARG A 262 36.24 -19.53 14.73
N ARG A 263 36.82 -18.43 15.23
CA ARG A 263 36.24 -17.08 15.11
C ARG A 263 36.11 -16.65 13.65
N VAL A 264 37.10 -16.96 12.81
CA VAL A 264 37.00 -16.72 11.35
C VAL A 264 35.88 -17.54 10.72
N ALA A 265 35.72 -18.81 11.10
CA ALA A 265 34.64 -19.65 10.58
C ALA A 265 33.25 -19.08 10.95
N VAL A 266 33.05 -18.68 12.20
CA VAL A 266 31.81 -18.03 12.65
C VAL A 266 31.58 -16.71 11.89
N HIS A 267 32.62 -15.88 11.71
CA HIS A 267 32.50 -14.64 10.96
C HIS A 267 32.16 -14.89 9.47
N LYS A 268 32.64 -15.97 8.87
CA LYS A 268 32.25 -16.37 7.50
C LYS A 268 30.76 -16.72 7.43
N GLU A 269 30.25 -17.48 8.39
CA GLU A 269 28.82 -17.77 8.47
C GLU A 269 27.99 -16.49 8.68
N MET A 270 28.45 -15.57 9.53
CA MET A 270 27.79 -14.26 9.69
C MET A 270 27.78 -13.46 8.39
N THR A 271 28.87 -13.50 7.62
CA THR A 271 28.96 -12.84 6.31
C THR A 271 27.95 -13.45 5.32
N LYS A 272 27.87 -14.79 5.28
CA LYS A 272 26.90 -15.51 4.45
C LYS A 272 25.47 -15.15 4.82
N ARG A 273 25.15 -15.05 6.12
CA ARG A 273 23.83 -14.63 6.61
C ARG A 273 23.50 -13.18 6.28
N ARG A 274 24.47 -12.25 6.35
CA ARG A 274 24.28 -10.85 5.88
C ARG A 274 23.94 -10.79 4.40
N ILE A 275 24.65 -11.55 3.56
CA ILE A 275 24.37 -11.65 2.12
C ILE A 275 22.98 -12.24 1.88
N GLY A 276 22.62 -13.32 2.58
CA GLY A 276 21.30 -13.94 2.49
C GLY A 276 20.19 -12.99 2.92
N THR A 277 20.35 -12.30 4.03
CA THR A 277 19.41 -11.30 4.56
C THR A 277 19.22 -10.16 3.57
N LEU A 278 20.30 -9.61 3.01
CA LEU A 278 20.20 -8.57 1.98
C LEU A 278 19.47 -9.06 0.74
N ARG A 279 19.80 -10.27 0.24
CA ARG A 279 19.13 -10.89 -0.92
C ARG A 279 17.62 -11.03 -0.67
N TRP A 280 17.22 -11.62 0.45
CA TRP A 280 15.80 -11.81 0.78
C TRP A 280 15.09 -10.48 1.04
N GLY A 281 15.77 -9.49 1.62
CA GLY A 281 15.21 -8.15 1.82
C GLY A 281 14.91 -7.47 0.49
N LEU A 282 15.81 -7.55 -0.49
CA LEU A 282 15.59 -7.04 -1.83
C LEU A 282 14.43 -7.75 -2.54
N LYS A 283 14.35 -9.08 -2.40
CA LYS A 283 13.25 -9.88 -2.96
C LYS A 283 11.91 -9.51 -2.31
N ALA A 284 11.86 -9.38 -0.99
CA ALA A 284 10.66 -8.95 -0.28
C ALA A 284 10.20 -7.55 -0.73
N LEU A 285 11.12 -6.60 -0.89
CA LEU A 285 10.81 -5.27 -1.42
C LEU A 285 10.27 -5.32 -2.86
N ALA A 286 10.82 -6.18 -3.71
CA ALA A 286 10.36 -6.37 -5.08
C ALA A 286 8.92 -6.93 -5.13
N GLU A 287 8.62 -7.94 -4.30
CA GLU A 287 7.28 -8.52 -4.19
C GLU A 287 6.26 -7.52 -3.62
N ILE A 288 6.63 -6.77 -2.58
CA ILE A 288 5.78 -5.71 -2.03
C ILE A 288 5.52 -4.63 -3.08
N ASN A 289 6.53 -4.22 -3.84
CA ASN A 289 6.34 -3.27 -4.94
C ASN A 289 5.40 -3.80 -6.01
N ARG A 290 5.55 -5.08 -6.41
CA ARG A 290 4.65 -5.74 -7.37
C ARG A 290 3.21 -5.72 -6.88
N GLU A 291 2.99 -6.06 -5.62
CA GLU A 291 1.66 -6.08 -4.99
C GLU A 291 1.04 -4.68 -4.85
N LEU A 292 1.87 -3.67 -4.59
CA LEU A 292 1.46 -2.26 -4.57
C LEU A 292 1.25 -1.65 -5.97
N GLY A 293 1.47 -2.42 -7.05
CA GLY A 293 1.41 -1.93 -8.44
C GLY A 293 2.51 -0.93 -8.79
N ARG A 294 3.66 -1.01 -8.10
CA ARG A 294 4.88 -0.23 -8.34
C ARG A 294 5.88 -1.06 -9.13
N ASP A 295 6.85 -0.40 -9.75
CA ASP A 295 7.95 -1.08 -10.45
C ASP A 295 8.80 -1.88 -9.44
N PRO A 296 8.89 -3.22 -9.56
CA PRO A 296 9.69 -4.07 -8.67
C PRO A 296 11.18 -3.72 -8.66
N ASN A 297 11.70 -3.19 -9.78
CA ASN A 297 13.12 -2.87 -9.94
C ASN A 297 13.49 -1.50 -9.36
N ARG A 298 12.50 -0.71 -8.93
CA ARG A 298 12.71 0.63 -8.39
C ARG A 298 13.06 0.59 -6.89
N ILE A 299 14.10 -0.16 -6.56
CA ILE A 299 14.67 -0.23 -5.21
C ILE A 299 15.94 0.62 -5.22
N VAL A 300 16.05 1.57 -4.29
CA VAL A 300 17.26 2.39 -4.15
C VAL A 300 18.37 1.50 -3.63
N ARG A 301 19.53 1.51 -4.31
CA ARG A 301 20.72 0.71 -3.98
C ARG A 301 21.91 1.64 -3.82
N SER A 302 22.83 1.27 -2.94
CA SER A 302 24.09 1.99 -2.71
C SER A 302 25.10 1.76 -3.84
N GLY A 303 25.01 0.61 -4.52
CA GLY A 303 25.99 0.14 -5.51
C GLY A 303 27.21 -0.57 -4.91
N LEU A 304 27.33 -0.69 -3.58
CA LEU A 304 28.46 -1.35 -2.91
C LEU A 304 28.41 -2.88 -2.96
N ASN A 305 27.24 -3.45 -3.23
CA ASN A 305 27.05 -4.91 -3.31
C ASN A 305 26.41 -5.34 -4.64
N PRO A 306 27.05 -5.08 -5.80
CA PRO A 306 26.45 -5.27 -7.12
C PRO A 306 26.14 -6.74 -7.46
N LYS A 307 26.84 -7.68 -6.82
CA LYS A 307 26.63 -9.13 -7.01
C LYS A 307 25.41 -9.67 -6.28
N ILE A 308 24.85 -8.90 -5.34
CA ILE A 308 23.71 -9.32 -4.52
C ILE A 308 22.44 -8.76 -5.16
N LEU A 309 21.85 -9.59 -6.02
CA LEU A 309 20.63 -9.30 -6.75
C LEU A 309 19.42 -9.97 -6.07
N ALA A 310 18.24 -9.40 -6.27
CA ALA A 310 16.97 -10.06 -5.99
C ALA A 310 16.71 -11.07 -7.11
N GLU A 311 17.37 -12.23 -7.08
CA GLU A 311 17.10 -13.31 -8.04
C GLU A 311 16.04 -14.30 -7.51
N ASP A 312 15.36 -14.93 -8.46
CA ASP A 312 14.17 -15.80 -8.30
C ASP A 312 14.44 -17.12 -7.57
#